data_AF-A0A9P7RYQ5-F1
#
_entry.id   AF-A0A9P7RYQ5-F1
#
_cell.length_a   1.000
_cell.length_b   1.000
_cell.length_c   1.000
_cell.angle_alpha   90.00
_cell.angle_beta   90.00
_cell.angle_gamma   90.00
#
_symmetry.space_group_name_H-M   'P 1'
#
loop_
_entity.id
_entity.type
_entity.pdbx_description
1 polymer ?
#
loop_
_entity_poly.entity_id
_entity_poly.type
_entity_poly.pdbx_seq_one_letter_code
_entity_poly.pdbx_strand_id
1 'polypeptide(L)'
;MSMSSLETSTDASDRLKVDQPHGKPVCCPSGKDCTIPIDITLRSSDGIRFGAHKKNLESFSEGFPPVEWTAEKKGEIVELPEKGITLRLLLRFMHNTALAKLWKECSDMDIDDLLAFMDAADKYGVFIALQAGEEALVSRADKMSHEDLLRVLLREASRSSSNIIDEFARRTLCIPTKVGLLFLKNHLQIYMTWSLYRTEWEAWKKEYEKEMTRNHASESGQHWRGNQSCTECEKYRQQLHACLRELEEFPTFDHFTRVEVVLLKFQLVIDTVSWPAVKRCSICNNRLENWKGGLPKLFGSQKRWVDCILK
;
A
#
# COMPACT_ATOMS: atom_id res chain seq x y z
N MET A 1 -6.14 65.79 16.39
CA MET A 1 -4.74 65.73 15.92
C MET A 1 -4.31 64.27 15.88
N SER A 2 -3.96 63.81 14.67
CA SER A 2 -3.34 62.53 14.23
C SER A 2 -3.74 61.23 14.96
N MET A 3 -4.51 60.30 14.39
CA MET A 3 -4.27 59.49 13.18
C MET A 3 -2.84 58.93 13.04
N SER A 4 -2.70 57.66 13.41
CA SER A 4 -1.72 56.74 12.83
C SER A 4 -2.32 55.34 12.86
N SER A 5 -2.73 54.88 11.68
CA SER A 5 -3.17 53.53 11.37
C SER A 5 -1.99 52.55 11.44
N LEU A 6 -2.23 51.30 11.84
CA LEU A 6 -1.40 50.20 11.36
C LEU A 6 -2.26 48.95 11.12
N GLU A 7 -2.03 48.41 9.93
CA GLU A 7 -2.87 47.54 9.15
C GLU A 7 -2.88 46.09 9.65
N THR A 8 -4.02 45.44 9.41
CA THR A 8 -4.27 44.02 9.59
C THR A 8 -3.55 43.21 8.50
N SER A 9 -2.67 42.31 8.92
CA SER A 9 -2.01 41.32 8.05
C SER A 9 -2.87 40.07 7.91
N THR A 10 -3.70 40.04 6.87
CA THR A 10 -4.35 38.83 6.33
C THR A 10 -3.85 38.60 4.92
N ASP A 11 -2.79 37.81 4.71
CA ASP A 11 -2.47 37.30 3.37
C ASP A 11 -1.47 36.13 3.39
N ALA A 12 -1.96 34.90 3.16
CA ALA A 12 -1.11 33.75 2.79
C ALA A 12 -1.88 32.56 2.17
N SER A 13 -3.07 32.76 1.59
CA SER A 13 -3.88 31.64 1.03
C SER A 13 -4.43 31.88 -0.38
N ASP A 14 -4.18 33.01 -1.04
CA ASP A 14 -4.93 33.38 -2.25
C ASP A 14 -4.10 33.47 -3.54
N ARG A 15 -3.00 32.71 -3.64
CA ARG A 15 -2.18 32.66 -4.87
C ARG A 15 -2.23 31.29 -5.53
N LEU A 16 -3.34 30.98 -6.20
CA LEU A 16 -3.39 30.08 -7.36
C LEU A 16 -4.77 30.17 -8.09
N LYS A 17 -5.29 31.38 -8.32
CA LYS A 17 -6.27 31.59 -9.40
C LYS A 17 -5.54 32.11 -10.62
N VAL A 18 -4.96 31.20 -11.39
CA VAL A 18 -4.51 31.51 -12.75
C VAL A 18 -5.63 31.12 -13.69
N ASP A 19 -6.58 32.02 -13.85
CA ASP A 19 -7.50 31.98 -14.97
C ASP A 19 -6.64 32.26 -16.23
N GLN A 20 -6.30 31.21 -16.99
CA GLN A 20 -5.51 31.41 -18.20
C GLN A 20 -6.42 32.05 -19.26
N PRO A 21 -6.08 33.26 -19.76
CA PRO A 21 -6.90 33.95 -20.74
C PRO A 21 -7.03 33.10 -22.01
N HIS A 22 -8.23 33.13 -22.60
CA HIS A 22 -8.51 32.56 -23.91
C HIS A 22 -7.48 33.06 -24.93
N GLY A 23 -6.50 32.23 -25.30
CA GLY A 23 -5.49 32.58 -26.32
C GLY A 23 -4.05 32.12 -26.06
N LYS A 24 -3.68 31.65 -24.85
CA LYS A 24 -2.35 31.02 -24.66
C LYS A 24 -2.33 29.59 -25.24
N PRO A 25 -1.26 29.19 -25.95
CA PRO A 25 -1.09 27.82 -26.41
C PRO A 25 -1.15 26.86 -25.22
N VAL A 26 -2.02 25.87 -25.29
CA VAL A 26 -2.09 24.82 -24.28
C VAL A 26 -0.85 23.93 -24.44
N CYS A 27 -0.17 23.60 -23.33
CA CYS A 27 1.04 22.77 -23.35
C CYS A 27 0.74 21.35 -22.89
N CYS A 28 1.51 20.39 -23.42
CA CYS A 28 1.55 19.04 -22.90
C CYS A 28 2.20 19.02 -21.50
N PRO A 29 1.60 18.35 -20.50
CA PRO A 29 2.16 18.17 -19.16
C PRO A 29 3.58 17.59 -19.12
N SER A 30 3.95 16.81 -20.14
CA SER A 30 5.28 16.21 -20.27
C SER A 30 6.38 17.22 -20.64
N GLY A 31 6.01 18.48 -20.91
CA GLY A 31 6.95 19.57 -21.16
C GLY A 31 7.31 19.76 -22.64
N LYS A 32 8.32 20.60 -22.88
CA LYS A 32 8.73 21.04 -24.23
C LYS A 32 9.36 19.93 -25.07
N ASP A 33 9.83 18.87 -24.43
CA ASP A 33 10.45 17.72 -25.11
C ASP A 33 9.41 16.79 -25.76
N CYS A 34 8.11 17.02 -25.49
CA CYS A 34 7.05 16.33 -26.18
C CYS A 34 6.87 16.90 -27.59
N THR A 35 7.19 16.08 -28.60
CA THR A 35 7.06 16.44 -30.02
C THR A 35 5.75 15.98 -30.65
N ILE A 36 4.89 15.28 -29.89
CA ILE A 36 3.61 14.78 -30.38
C ILE A 36 2.64 15.97 -30.52
N PRO A 37 1.95 16.13 -31.66
CA PRO A 37 0.95 17.19 -31.80
C PRO A 37 -0.16 17.06 -30.76
N ILE A 38 -0.54 18.18 -30.15
CA ILE A 38 -1.70 18.25 -29.26
C ILE A 38 -2.97 18.22 -30.12
N ASP A 39 -3.84 17.26 -29.89
CA ASP A 39 -5.07 17.02 -30.66
C ASP A 39 -6.35 17.03 -29.79
N ILE A 40 -6.20 17.24 -28.48
CA ILE A 40 -7.28 17.42 -27.52
C ILE A 40 -6.85 18.37 -26.40
N THR A 41 -7.79 19.18 -25.92
CA THR A 41 -7.60 20.02 -24.73
C THR A 41 -8.50 19.51 -23.60
N LEU A 42 -7.91 19.26 -22.44
CA LEU A 42 -8.61 18.88 -21.23
C LEU A 42 -8.62 20.07 -20.27
N ARG A 43 -9.69 20.24 -19.50
CA ARG A 43 -9.77 21.24 -18.42
C ARG A 43 -10.15 20.57 -17.10
N SER A 44 -9.33 20.79 -16.08
CA SER A 44 -9.62 20.33 -14.71
C SER A 44 -10.73 21.14 -14.05
N SER A 45 -11.24 20.63 -12.93
CA SER A 45 -12.25 21.32 -12.12
C SER A 45 -11.78 22.64 -11.50
N ASP A 46 -10.47 22.83 -11.34
CA ASP A 46 -9.82 24.09 -10.93
C ASP A 46 -9.45 24.99 -12.12
N GLY A 47 -9.96 24.69 -13.33
CA GLY A 47 -9.88 25.55 -14.52
C GLY A 47 -8.57 25.45 -15.31
N ILE A 48 -7.62 24.62 -14.89
CA ILE A 48 -6.32 24.45 -15.56
C ILE A 48 -6.52 23.67 -16.85
N ARG A 49 -5.94 24.17 -17.95
CA ARG A 49 -6.01 23.52 -19.28
C ARG A 49 -4.76 22.72 -19.58
N PHE A 50 -4.93 21.52 -20.12
CA PHE A 50 -3.86 20.61 -20.50
C PHE A 50 -4.00 20.19 -21.95
N GLY A 51 -2.90 20.22 -22.70
CA GLY A 51 -2.83 19.63 -24.03
C GLY A 51 -2.53 18.16 -23.87
N ALA A 52 -3.27 17.30 -24.56
CA ALA A 52 -3.03 15.87 -24.54
C ALA A 52 -3.06 15.28 -25.96
N HIS A 53 -2.82 13.97 -26.03
CA HIS A 53 -2.73 13.22 -27.27
C HIS A 53 -3.74 12.08 -27.20
N LYS A 54 -4.76 12.12 -28.05
CA LYS A 54 -5.84 11.13 -28.13
C LYS A 54 -5.29 9.70 -28.16
N LYS A 55 -4.26 9.47 -28.98
CA LYS A 55 -3.58 8.15 -29.09
C LYS A 55 -2.96 7.68 -27.77
N ASN A 56 -2.39 8.58 -26.96
CA ASN A 56 -1.83 8.19 -25.66
C ASN A 56 -2.93 7.89 -24.66
N LEU A 57 -4.01 8.69 -24.63
CA LEU A 57 -5.17 8.41 -23.78
C LEU A 57 -5.72 7.01 -24.10
N GLU A 58 -5.91 6.69 -25.38
CA GLU A 58 -6.39 5.38 -25.83
C GLU A 58 -5.42 4.23 -25.51
N SER A 59 -4.11 4.46 -25.63
CA SER A 59 -3.11 3.40 -25.45
C SER A 59 -2.79 3.08 -23.98
N PHE A 60 -2.96 4.04 -23.09
CA PHE A 60 -2.50 3.96 -21.69
C PHE A 60 -3.63 4.09 -20.65
N SER A 61 -4.88 4.05 -21.08
CA SER A 61 -6.04 4.14 -20.20
C SER A 61 -7.20 3.29 -20.75
N GLU A 62 -8.08 2.83 -19.87
CA GLU A 62 -9.29 2.08 -20.25
C GLU A 62 -10.56 2.93 -20.13
N GLY A 63 -10.51 4.02 -19.36
CA GLY A 63 -11.69 4.79 -18.95
C GLY A 63 -11.75 6.22 -19.48
N PHE A 64 -10.74 6.70 -20.22
CA PHE A 64 -10.94 7.96 -20.95
C PHE A 64 -12.04 7.75 -22.00
N PRO A 65 -13.03 8.65 -22.08
CA PRO A 65 -14.13 8.48 -23.02
C PRO A 65 -13.58 8.30 -24.44
N PRO A 66 -14.15 7.38 -25.24
CA PRO A 66 -13.71 7.16 -26.62
C PRO A 66 -13.61 8.50 -27.33
N VAL A 67 -12.48 8.68 -28.02
CA VAL A 67 -12.11 9.89 -28.75
C VAL A 67 -13.19 10.35 -29.75
N GLU A 68 -14.02 9.40 -30.17
CA GLU A 68 -15.15 9.55 -31.09
C GLU A 68 -16.36 10.23 -30.45
N TRP A 69 -16.47 10.24 -29.11
CA TRP A 69 -17.67 10.71 -28.38
C TRP A 69 -17.57 12.14 -27.84
N THR A 70 -16.38 12.75 -27.82
CA THR A 70 -16.16 14.03 -27.10
C THR A 70 -15.55 15.15 -27.95
N ALA A 71 -15.26 14.90 -29.23
CA ALA A 71 -14.67 15.92 -30.10
C ALA A 71 -15.08 15.70 -31.57
N GLU A 72 -16.37 15.81 -31.87
CA GLU A 72 -16.83 15.99 -33.26
C GLU A 72 -16.31 17.31 -33.85
N LYS A 73 -15.89 18.27 -32.99
CA LYS A 73 -15.37 19.58 -33.41
C LYS A 73 -13.94 19.81 -32.93
N LYS A 74 -13.08 20.18 -33.87
CA LYS A 74 -11.70 20.61 -33.59
C LYS A 74 -11.74 21.86 -32.67
N GLY A 75 -11.15 21.75 -31.48
CA GLY A 75 -11.08 22.84 -30.50
C GLY A 75 -12.04 22.73 -29.31
N GLU A 76 -12.80 21.64 -29.20
CA GLU A 76 -13.59 21.35 -28.02
C GLU A 76 -12.70 21.09 -26.78
N ILE A 77 -13.08 21.69 -25.65
CA ILE A 77 -12.41 21.51 -24.36
C ILE A 77 -13.22 20.48 -23.59
N VAL A 78 -12.57 19.38 -23.18
CA VAL A 78 -13.19 18.34 -22.38
C VAL A 78 -13.03 18.67 -20.90
N GLU A 79 -14.15 18.85 -20.21
CA GLU A 79 -14.19 19.10 -18.76
C GLU A 79 -14.03 17.81 -17.98
N LEU A 80 -13.09 17.82 -17.03
CA LEU A 80 -12.82 16.69 -16.15
C LEU A 80 -12.95 17.13 -14.68
N PRO A 81 -13.58 16.33 -13.80
CA PRO A 81 -13.85 16.73 -12.42
C PRO A 81 -12.60 16.74 -11.53
N GLU A 82 -11.49 16.15 -11.96
CA GLU A 82 -10.24 16.07 -11.21
C GLU A 82 -9.53 17.43 -11.17
N LYS A 83 -8.81 17.70 -10.08
CA LYS A 83 -7.94 18.88 -9.96
C LYS A 83 -6.79 18.83 -10.96
N GLY A 84 -6.22 19.98 -11.28
CA GLY A 84 -5.12 20.06 -12.23
C GLY A 84 -3.85 19.34 -11.77
N ILE A 85 -3.61 19.22 -10.46
CA ILE A 85 -2.49 18.40 -9.94
C ILE A 85 -2.63 16.92 -10.31
N THR A 86 -3.82 16.35 -10.11
CA THR A 86 -4.16 14.98 -10.44
C THR A 86 -4.05 14.73 -11.94
N LEU A 87 -4.70 15.56 -12.77
CA LEU A 87 -4.66 15.39 -14.22
C LEU A 87 -3.25 15.56 -14.79
N ARG A 88 -2.48 16.54 -14.31
CA ARG A 88 -1.10 16.73 -14.75
C ARG A 88 -0.25 15.48 -14.53
N LEU A 89 -0.36 14.88 -13.35
CA LEU A 89 0.41 13.68 -13.02
C LEU A 89 -0.07 12.48 -13.83
N LEU A 90 -1.39 12.26 -13.92
CA LEU A 90 -1.99 11.17 -14.67
C LEU A 90 -1.58 11.20 -16.15
N LEU A 91 -1.67 12.37 -16.77
CA LEU A 91 -1.26 12.56 -18.17
C LEU A 91 0.22 12.24 -18.35
N ARG A 92 1.10 12.64 -17.43
CA ARG A 92 2.55 12.33 -17.52
C ARG A 92 2.86 10.83 -17.42
N PHE A 93 2.05 10.04 -16.73
CA PHE A 93 2.15 8.58 -16.72
C PHE A 93 1.77 7.94 -18.06
N MET A 94 0.97 8.63 -18.90
CA MET A 94 0.63 8.20 -20.26
C MET A 94 1.66 8.65 -21.31
N HIS A 95 2.82 9.12 -20.84
CA HIS A 95 3.96 9.46 -21.67
C HIS A 95 5.14 8.58 -21.31
N ASN A 96 6.09 8.48 -22.25
CA ASN A 96 7.38 7.86 -22.00
C ASN A 96 8.31 8.77 -21.19
N THR A 97 7.84 9.19 -20.01
CA THR A 97 8.56 10.01 -19.04
C THR A 97 9.40 9.09 -18.14
N ALA A 98 10.51 9.61 -17.58
CA ALA A 98 11.30 8.86 -16.60
C ALA A 98 10.45 8.47 -15.37
N LEU A 99 10.06 7.19 -15.32
CA LEU A 99 9.16 6.64 -14.30
C LEU A 99 9.65 6.91 -12.86
N ALA A 100 10.96 6.76 -12.61
CA ALA A 100 11.54 7.04 -11.29
C ALA A 100 11.21 8.44 -10.75
N LYS A 101 11.11 9.45 -11.63
CA LYS A 101 10.71 10.81 -11.24
C LYS A 101 9.23 10.87 -10.86
N LEU A 102 8.36 10.20 -11.60
CA LEU A 102 6.92 10.16 -11.32
C LEU A 102 6.61 9.43 -10.01
N TRP A 103 7.29 8.30 -9.75
CA TRP A 103 7.17 7.59 -8.48
C TRP A 103 7.60 8.43 -7.28
N LYS A 104 8.70 9.18 -7.44
CA LYS A 104 9.13 10.14 -6.42
C LYS A 104 8.08 11.22 -6.20
N GLU A 105 7.51 11.78 -7.26
CA GLU A 105 6.43 12.76 -7.15
C GLU A 105 5.22 12.18 -6.40
N CYS A 106 4.80 10.94 -6.67
CA CYS A 106 3.75 10.28 -5.88
C CYS A 106 4.12 10.17 -4.40
N SER A 107 5.38 9.84 -4.11
CA SER A 107 5.91 9.70 -2.75
C SER A 107 5.91 11.03 -1.96
N ASP A 108 6.10 12.15 -2.67
CA ASP A 108 6.18 13.49 -2.09
C ASP A 108 4.81 14.20 -1.99
N MET A 109 3.74 13.68 -2.64
CA MET A 109 2.38 14.24 -2.53
C MET A 109 1.81 14.09 -1.11
N ASP A 110 0.96 15.04 -0.69
CA ASP A 110 0.14 14.85 0.50
C ASP A 110 -0.90 13.72 0.30
N ILE A 111 -1.47 13.25 1.40
CA ILE A 111 -2.38 12.11 1.38
C ILE A 111 -3.68 12.40 0.64
N ASP A 112 -4.19 13.64 0.68
CA ASP A 112 -5.45 14.00 0.01
C ASP A 112 -5.28 13.96 -1.50
N ASP A 113 -4.23 14.60 -2.00
CA ASP A 113 -3.93 14.65 -3.42
C ASP A 113 -3.49 13.26 -3.94
N LEU A 114 -2.81 12.45 -3.13
CA LEU A 114 -2.46 11.07 -3.49
C LEU A 114 -3.70 10.17 -3.63
N LEU A 115 -4.63 10.21 -2.66
CA LEU A 115 -5.86 9.42 -2.75
C LEU A 115 -6.71 9.86 -3.95
N ALA A 116 -6.86 11.16 -4.16
CA ALA A 116 -7.56 11.70 -5.33
C ALA A 116 -6.89 11.29 -6.66
N PHE A 117 -5.56 11.27 -6.69
CA PHE A 117 -4.81 10.78 -7.84
C PHE A 117 -5.03 9.29 -8.10
N MET A 118 -5.00 8.47 -7.06
CA MET A 118 -5.26 7.04 -7.19
C MET A 118 -6.70 6.76 -7.62
N ASP A 119 -7.69 7.52 -7.12
CA ASP A 119 -9.10 7.41 -7.54
C ASP A 119 -9.27 7.74 -9.02
N ALA A 120 -8.58 8.79 -9.49
CA ALA A 120 -8.56 9.11 -10.91
C ALA A 120 -7.84 8.01 -11.73
N ALA A 121 -6.69 7.53 -11.26
CA ALA A 121 -5.94 6.47 -11.94
C ALA A 121 -6.77 5.19 -12.07
N ASP A 122 -7.52 4.82 -11.04
CA ASP A 122 -8.44 3.69 -11.06
C ASP A 122 -9.61 3.92 -12.02
N LYS A 123 -10.29 5.06 -11.88
CA LYS A 123 -11.42 5.47 -12.75
C LYS A 123 -11.06 5.43 -14.23
N TYR A 124 -9.86 5.86 -14.57
CA TYR A 124 -9.39 5.90 -15.96
C TYR A 124 -8.64 4.65 -16.40
N GLY A 125 -8.45 3.64 -15.53
CA GLY A 125 -7.73 2.41 -15.87
C GLY A 125 -6.24 2.63 -16.19
N VAL A 126 -5.60 3.58 -15.51
CA VAL A 126 -4.17 3.91 -15.67
C VAL A 126 -3.36 3.12 -14.64
N PHE A 127 -3.27 1.80 -14.84
CA PHE A 127 -2.77 0.89 -13.79
C PHE A 127 -1.35 1.19 -13.30
N ILE A 128 -0.46 1.67 -14.19
CA ILE A 128 0.90 2.04 -13.79
C ILE A 128 0.93 3.23 -12.82
N ALA A 129 0.01 4.19 -12.99
CA ALA A 129 -0.16 5.32 -12.09
C ALA A 129 -0.74 4.86 -10.75
N LEU A 130 -1.73 3.96 -10.80
CA LEU A 130 -2.33 3.38 -9.60
C LEU A 130 -1.29 2.61 -8.77
N GLN A 131 -0.46 1.76 -9.41
CA GLN A 131 0.62 1.03 -8.74
C GLN A 131 1.63 1.98 -8.09
N ALA A 132 2.03 3.06 -8.78
CA ALA A 132 2.91 4.06 -8.19
C ALA A 132 2.30 4.72 -6.94
N GLY A 133 0.97 4.93 -6.94
CA GLY A 133 0.25 5.43 -5.78
C GLY A 133 0.18 4.41 -4.63
N GLU A 134 -0.08 3.14 -4.93
CA GLU A 134 -0.08 2.05 -3.94
C GLU A 134 1.29 1.91 -3.25
N GLU A 135 2.37 1.92 -4.02
CA GLU A 135 3.75 1.88 -3.49
C GLU A 135 4.06 3.13 -2.64
N ALA A 136 3.58 4.29 -3.05
CA ALA A 136 3.73 5.53 -2.29
C ALA A 136 2.95 5.50 -0.96
N LEU A 137 1.78 4.86 -0.91
CA LEU A 137 1.03 4.64 0.34
C LEU A 137 1.78 3.65 1.25
N VAL A 138 2.19 2.49 0.72
CA VAL A 138 2.87 1.45 1.51
C VAL A 138 4.17 1.97 2.12
N SER A 139 4.99 2.68 1.35
CA SER A 139 6.29 3.21 1.80
C SER A 139 6.21 4.24 2.93
N ARG A 140 5.05 4.88 3.14
CA ARG A 140 4.84 5.87 4.21
C ARG A 140 3.88 5.40 5.30
N ALA A 141 3.35 4.19 5.21
CA ALA A 141 2.27 3.71 6.07
C ALA A 141 2.61 3.76 7.57
N ASP A 142 3.89 3.59 7.95
CA ASP A 142 4.34 3.69 9.36
C ASP A 142 4.26 5.10 9.94
N LYS A 143 4.20 6.12 9.06
CA LYS A 143 4.19 7.54 9.43
C LYS A 143 2.81 8.16 9.32
N MET A 144 1.82 7.39 8.85
CA MET A 144 0.45 7.87 8.67
C MET A 144 -0.27 8.05 10.00
N SER A 145 -1.18 9.01 10.05
CA SER A 145 -2.11 9.11 11.17
C SER A 145 -3.11 7.95 11.17
N HIS A 146 -3.76 7.71 12.31
CA HIS A 146 -4.86 6.74 12.37
C HIS A 146 -5.99 7.07 11.39
N GLU A 147 -6.26 8.36 11.19
CA GLU A 147 -7.28 8.83 10.25
C GLU A 147 -6.90 8.46 8.81
N ASP A 148 -5.65 8.73 8.41
CA ASP A 148 -5.17 8.41 7.07
C ASP A 148 -5.19 6.90 6.80
N LEU A 149 -4.79 6.09 7.78
CA LEU A 149 -4.86 4.63 7.66
C LEU A 149 -6.30 4.14 7.42
N LEU A 150 -7.29 4.73 8.12
CA LEU A 150 -8.70 4.39 7.94
C LEU A 150 -9.25 4.91 6.60
N ARG A 151 -8.78 6.06 6.12
CA ARG A 151 -9.12 6.59 4.78
C ARG A 151 -8.63 5.67 3.67
N VAL A 152 -7.38 5.21 3.77
CA VAL A 152 -6.83 4.24 2.83
C VAL A 152 -7.62 2.93 2.91
N LEU A 153 -7.86 2.39 4.11
CA LEU A 153 -8.66 1.17 4.27
C LEU A 153 -10.05 1.30 3.63
N LEU A 154 -10.74 2.43 3.86
CA LEU A 154 -12.06 2.69 3.31
C LEU A 154 -12.05 2.70 1.78
N ARG A 155 -11.07 3.38 1.19
CA ARG A 155 -10.85 3.42 -0.26
C ARG A 155 -10.63 2.01 -0.81
N GLU A 156 -9.69 1.28 -0.23
CA GLU A 156 -9.31 -0.05 -0.70
C GLU A 156 -10.43 -1.09 -0.53
N ALA A 157 -11.19 -1.02 0.55
CA ALA A 157 -12.31 -1.92 0.80
C ALA A 157 -13.48 -1.71 -0.16
N SER A 158 -13.54 -0.56 -0.83
CA SER A 158 -14.55 -0.26 -1.86
C SER A 158 -14.17 -0.81 -3.23
N ARG A 159 -12.95 -1.35 -3.40
CA ARG A 159 -12.41 -1.85 -4.67
C ARG A 159 -12.54 -3.38 -4.75
N SER A 160 -12.83 -3.89 -5.94
CA SER A 160 -12.95 -5.35 -6.20
C SER A 160 -11.60 -6.07 -6.13
N SER A 161 -10.50 -5.38 -6.44
CA SER A 161 -9.13 -5.91 -6.42
C SER A 161 -8.18 -4.86 -5.80
N SER A 162 -7.90 -5.02 -4.51
CA SER A 162 -6.86 -4.26 -3.81
C SER A 162 -5.73 -5.19 -3.40
N ASN A 163 -4.50 -4.84 -3.80
CA ASN A 163 -3.30 -5.56 -3.43
C ASN A 163 -2.76 -5.15 -2.05
N ILE A 164 -3.16 -3.97 -1.56
CA ILE A 164 -2.64 -3.36 -0.33
C ILE A 164 -3.64 -3.42 0.83
N ILE A 165 -4.87 -3.87 0.61
CA ILE A 165 -5.92 -3.86 1.63
C ILE A 165 -5.56 -4.64 2.89
N ASP A 166 -4.96 -5.83 2.76
CA ASP A 166 -4.52 -6.63 3.91
C ASP A 166 -3.47 -5.88 4.73
N GLU A 167 -2.60 -5.11 4.08
CA GLU A 167 -1.56 -4.32 4.74
C GLU A 167 -2.15 -3.19 5.58
N PHE A 168 -3.09 -2.43 5.01
CA PHE A 168 -3.76 -1.35 5.73
C PHE A 168 -4.75 -1.86 6.77
N ALA A 169 -5.46 -2.94 6.50
CA ALA A 169 -6.35 -3.59 7.47
C ALA A 169 -5.58 -3.95 8.75
N ARG A 170 -4.41 -4.60 8.63
CA ARG A 170 -3.56 -4.92 9.79
C ARG A 170 -3.10 -3.68 10.55
N ARG A 171 -2.63 -2.66 9.84
CA ARG A 171 -2.16 -1.41 10.47
C ARG A 171 -3.25 -0.69 11.24
N THR A 172 -4.50 -0.80 10.81
CA THR A 172 -5.65 -0.23 11.55
C THR A 172 -6.05 -1.02 12.80
N LEU A 173 -5.45 -2.18 13.08
CA LEU A 173 -5.80 -2.98 14.26
C LEU A 173 -5.31 -2.35 15.57
N CYS A 174 -4.28 -1.50 15.52
CA CYS A 174 -3.84 -0.71 16.68
C CYS A 174 -4.85 0.39 17.08
N ILE A 175 -5.75 0.75 16.17
CA ILE A 175 -6.73 1.83 16.38
C ILE A 175 -7.79 1.35 17.37
N PRO A 176 -8.18 2.14 18.39
CA PRO A 176 -9.26 1.75 19.29
C PRO A 176 -10.58 1.53 18.55
N THR A 177 -11.34 0.48 18.91
CA THR A 177 -12.62 0.12 18.26
C THR A 177 -13.60 1.29 18.19
N LYS A 178 -13.65 2.13 19.23
CA LYS A 178 -14.50 3.33 19.26
C LYS A 178 -14.13 4.34 18.17
N VAL A 179 -12.84 4.53 17.90
CA VAL A 179 -12.35 5.43 16.83
C VAL A 179 -12.70 4.85 15.47
N GLY A 180 -12.44 3.56 15.25
CA GLY A 180 -12.82 2.87 14.01
C GLY A 180 -14.32 2.94 13.74
N LEU A 181 -15.16 2.74 14.76
CA LEU A 181 -16.61 2.89 14.67
C LEU A 181 -17.01 4.32 14.27
N LEU A 182 -16.48 5.33 14.94
CA LEU A 182 -16.83 6.73 14.65
C LEU A 182 -16.47 7.12 13.22
N PHE A 183 -15.36 6.60 12.69
CA PHE A 183 -14.90 6.86 11.34
C PHE A 183 -15.70 6.08 10.29
N LEU A 184 -15.91 4.78 10.50
CA LEU A 184 -16.53 3.87 9.53
C LEU A 184 -18.05 3.73 9.68
N LYS A 185 -18.71 4.46 10.60
CA LYS A 185 -20.16 4.36 10.86
C LYS A 185 -21.04 4.55 9.62
N ASN A 186 -20.58 5.33 8.63
CA ASN A 186 -21.31 5.56 7.39
C ASN A 186 -21.05 4.46 6.33
N HIS A 187 -20.18 3.50 6.64
CA HIS A 187 -19.78 2.39 5.80
C HIS A 187 -19.88 1.08 6.59
N LEU A 188 -21.10 0.77 7.07
CA LEU A 188 -21.36 -0.33 8.01
C LEU A 188 -20.80 -1.68 7.54
N GLN A 189 -20.86 -2.01 6.25
CA GLN A 189 -20.28 -3.25 5.73
C GLN A 189 -18.76 -3.30 5.93
N ILE A 190 -18.07 -2.20 5.67
CA ILE A 190 -16.61 -2.10 5.86
C ILE A 190 -16.27 -2.15 7.35
N TYR A 191 -17.06 -1.50 8.21
CA TYR A 191 -16.89 -1.60 9.66
C TYR A 191 -17.09 -3.03 10.19
N MET A 192 -18.11 -3.75 9.70
CA MET A 192 -18.36 -5.15 10.09
C MET A 192 -17.21 -6.05 9.62
N THR A 193 -16.79 -5.95 8.36
CA THR A 193 -15.63 -6.68 7.83
C THR A 193 -14.37 -6.39 8.64
N TRP A 194 -14.10 -5.12 8.97
CA TRP A 194 -12.97 -4.72 9.80
C TRP A 194 -13.04 -5.30 11.23
N SER A 195 -14.23 -5.32 11.83
CA SER A 195 -14.45 -5.87 13.17
C SER A 195 -14.26 -7.39 13.20
N LEU A 196 -14.71 -8.10 12.16
CA LEU A 196 -14.48 -9.53 11.98
C LEU A 196 -12.99 -9.80 11.76
N TYR A 197 -12.35 -9.05 10.87
CA TYR A 197 -10.91 -9.15 10.60
C TYR A 197 -10.08 -8.96 11.87
N ARG A 198 -10.43 -7.96 12.69
CA ARG A 198 -9.81 -7.74 14.02
C ARG A 198 -9.98 -8.95 14.94
N THR A 199 -11.19 -9.50 15.01
CA THR A 199 -11.48 -10.65 15.90
C THR A 199 -10.70 -11.88 15.47
N GLU A 200 -10.68 -12.19 14.18
CA GLU A 200 -9.92 -13.30 13.59
C GLU A 200 -8.41 -13.11 13.82
N TRP A 201 -7.91 -11.88 13.65
CA TRP A 201 -6.52 -11.56 13.93
C TRP A 201 -6.16 -11.72 15.40
N GLU A 202 -6.98 -11.25 16.33
CA GLU A 202 -6.75 -11.42 17.77
C GLU A 202 -6.77 -12.89 18.19
N ALA A 203 -7.67 -13.69 17.62
CA ALA A 203 -7.72 -15.13 17.84
C ALA A 203 -6.45 -15.81 17.30
N TRP A 204 -6.06 -15.47 16.07
CA TRP A 204 -4.84 -15.97 15.45
C TRP A 204 -3.59 -15.56 16.24
N LYS A 205 -3.49 -14.30 16.68
CA LYS A 205 -2.37 -13.78 17.49
C LYS A 205 -2.22 -14.54 18.80
N LYS A 206 -3.33 -14.85 19.49
CA LYS A 206 -3.30 -15.67 20.72
C LYS A 206 -2.78 -17.07 20.46
N GLU A 207 -3.14 -17.71 19.34
CA GLU A 207 -2.62 -19.03 19.02
C GLU A 207 -1.15 -18.97 18.61
N TYR A 208 -0.76 -17.92 17.90
CA TYR A 208 0.64 -17.62 17.61
C TYR A 208 1.48 -17.45 18.87
N GLU A 209 1.04 -16.64 19.83
CA GLU A 209 1.74 -16.45 21.11
C GLU A 209 1.87 -17.76 21.91
N LYS A 210 0.84 -18.62 21.90
CA LYS A 210 0.92 -19.95 22.53
C LYS A 210 1.95 -20.84 21.83
N GLU A 211 1.94 -20.88 20.51
CA GLU A 211 2.86 -21.72 19.74
C GLU A 211 4.30 -21.25 19.90
N MET A 212 4.50 -19.93 19.91
CA MET A 212 5.76 -19.30 20.25
C MET A 212 6.22 -19.63 21.68
N THR A 213 5.31 -19.58 22.66
CA THR A 213 5.63 -19.94 24.05
C THR A 213 5.98 -21.43 24.18
N ARG A 214 5.26 -22.34 23.52
CA ARG A 214 5.61 -23.78 23.48
C ARG A 214 7.00 -23.99 22.91
N ASN A 215 7.33 -23.24 21.86
CA ASN A 215 8.65 -23.28 21.23
C ASN A 215 9.74 -22.69 22.14
N HIS A 216 9.55 -21.53 22.76
CA HIS A 216 10.52 -20.90 23.67
C HIS A 216 10.69 -21.62 25.02
N ALA A 217 9.62 -22.16 25.61
CA ALA A 217 9.68 -22.99 26.82
C ALA A 217 10.54 -24.25 26.58
N SER A 218 10.61 -24.70 25.33
CA SER A 218 11.54 -25.74 24.94
C SER A 218 13.00 -25.23 24.96
N GLU A 219 13.29 -23.98 24.62
CA GLU A 219 14.65 -23.42 24.47
C GLU A 219 15.39 -23.14 25.77
N SER A 220 14.68 -22.79 26.85
CA SER A 220 15.29 -22.49 28.17
C SER A 220 15.78 -23.73 28.91
N GLY A 221 15.49 -24.94 28.42
CA GLY A 221 16.08 -26.18 28.91
C GLY A 221 17.58 -26.22 28.61
N GLN A 222 18.41 -26.47 29.63
CA GLN A 222 19.89 -26.58 29.61
C GLN A 222 20.49 -27.56 28.59
N HIS A 223 19.70 -28.14 27.69
CA HIS A 223 20.07 -29.28 26.85
C HIS A 223 20.91 -28.92 25.62
N TRP A 224 20.87 -27.67 25.15
CA TRP A 224 21.73 -27.20 24.05
C TRP A 224 23.18 -26.94 24.49
N ARG A 225 23.47 -26.95 25.80
CA ARG A 225 24.84 -26.84 26.35
C ARG A 225 25.61 -28.17 26.35
N GLY A 226 25.05 -29.22 25.74
CA GLY A 226 25.74 -30.50 25.54
C GLY A 226 26.58 -30.51 24.26
N ASN A 227 27.81 -30.00 24.31
CA ASN A 227 29.00 -30.15 23.44
C ASN A 227 28.94 -30.36 21.90
N GLN A 228 27.81 -30.50 21.23
CA GLN A 228 27.73 -30.58 19.76
C GLN A 228 26.40 -29.99 19.24
N SER A 229 26.19 -28.68 19.40
CA SER A 229 25.16 -27.98 18.63
C SER A 229 25.65 -27.87 17.17
N CYS A 230 24.87 -28.37 16.21
CA CYS A 230 25.18 -28.14 14.80
C CYS A 230 25.16 -26.64 14.49
N THR A 231 26.27 -26.14 13.96
CA THR A 231 26.46 -24.73 13.59
C THR A 231 25.41 -24.24 12.59
N GLU A 232 24.95 -25.09 11.68
CA GLU A 232 23.92 -24.72 10.69
C GLU A 232 22.53 -24.60 11.33
N CYS A 233 22.10 -25.54 12.18
CA CYS A 233 20.84 -25.42 12.92
C CYS A 233 20.83 -24.16 13.81
N GLU A 234 21.96 -23.84 14.43
CA GLU A 234 22.08 -22.65 15.27
C GLU A 234 21.95 -21.36 14.45
N LYS A 235 22.53 -21.29 13.24
CA LYS A 235 22.35 -20.15 12.32
C LYS A 235 20.89 -19.97 11.91
N TYR A 236 20.21 -21.04 11.51
CA TYR A 236 18.80 -20.96 11.13
C TYR A 236 17.91 -20.57 12.31
N ARG A 237 18.17 -21.11 13.50
CA ARG A 237 17.51 -20.72 14.74
C ARG A 237 17.68 -19.22 15.01
N GLN A 238 18.90 -18.71 14.90
CA GLN A 238 19.19 -17.28 15.09
C GLN A 238 18.48 -16.40 14.06
N GLN A 239 18.44 -16.80 12.78
CA GLN A 239 17.72 -16.08 11.73
C GLN A 239 16.21 -16.07 11.99
N LEU A 240 15.65 -17.21 12.36
CA LEU A 240 14.23 -17.34 12.67
C LEU A 240 13.85 -16.51 13.90
N HIS A 241 14.67 -16.51 14.95
CA HIS A 241 14.49 -15.59 16.10
C HIS A 241 14.58 -14.13 15.71
N ALA A 242 15.50 -13.77 14.81
CA ALA A 242 15.58 -12.40 14.32
C ALA A 242 14.27 -12.02 13.60
N CYS A 243 13.78 -12.87 12.70
CA CYS A 243 12.51 -12.62 12.00
C CYS A 243 11.30 -12.61 12.94
N LEU A 244 11.26 -13.48 13.96
CA LEU A 244 10.15 -13.57 14.90
C LEU A 244 10.09 -12.37 15.84
N ARG A 245 11.25 -11.83 16.28
CA ARG A 245 11.31 -10.57 17.04
C ARG A 245 10.78 -9.37 16.26
N GLU A 246 10.94 -9.38 14.93
CA GLU A 246 10.36 -8.34 14.07
C GLU A 246 8.82 -8.43 13.99
N LEU A 247 8.19 -9.52 14.44
CA LEU A 247 6.73 -9.70 14.43
C LEU A 247 6.02 -9.15 15.67
N GLU A 248 6.72 -8.65 16.69
CA GLU A 248 6.15 -8.54 18.06
C GLU A 248 4.97 -7.57 18.21
N GLU A 249 4.78 -6.57 17.33
CA GLU A 249 3.65 -5.64 17.45
C GLU A 249 2.57 -5.83 16.37
N PHE A 250 2.91 -5.76 15.08
CA PHE A 250 1.98 -5.90 13.95
C PHE A 250 2.67 -6.48 12.71
N PRO A 251 2.78 -7.81 12.58
CA PRO A 251 3.50 -8.41 11.46
C PRO A 251 2.79 -8.11 10.13
N THR A 252 3.56 -7.57 9.18
CA THR A 252 3.10 -7.31 7.80
C THR A 252 3.20 -8.58 6.95
N PHE A 253 2.58 -8.58 5.77
CA PHE A 253 2.71 -9.71 4.84
C PHE A 253 4.18 -9.98 4.48
N ASP A 254 4.98 -8.92 4.31
CA ASP A 254 6.41 -9.06 4.06
C ASP A 254 7.12 -9.77 5.24
N HIS A 255 6.77 -9.42 6.48
CA HIS A 255 7.30 -10.15 7.64
C HIS A 255 6.94 -11.64 7.59
N PHE A 256 5.70 -11.97 7.24
CA PHE A 256 5.26 -13.36 7.07
C PHE A 256 6.01 -14.07 5.93
N THR A 257 6.17 -13.42 4.77
CA THR A 257 6.94 -13.94 3.64
C THR A 257 8.40 -14.17 4.01
N ARG A 258 9.03 -13.26 4.77
CA ARG A 258 10.41 -13.45 5.25
C ARG A 258 10.52 -14.67 6.17
N VAL A 259 9.59 -14.82 7.11
CA VAL A 259 9.53 -15.99 8.00
C VAL A 259 9.31 -17.27 7.21
N GLU A 260 8.38 -17.27 6.25
CA GLU A 260 8.11 -18.40 5.37
C GLU A 260 9.35 -18.79 4.54
N VAL A 261 10.06 -17.82 3.96
CA VAL A 261 11.31 -18.06 3.23
C VAL A 261 12.39 -18.66 4.13
N VAL A 262 12.52 -18.18 5.36
CA VAL A 262 13.46 -18.76 6.34
C VAL A 262 13.07 -20.20 6.68
N LEU A 263 11.78 -20.47 6.89
CA LEU A 263 11.27 -21.82 7.16
C LEU A 263 11.50 -22.76 5.97
N LEU A 264 11.28 -22.31 4.74
CA LEU A 264 11.53 -23.08 3.52
C LEU A 264 13.02 -23.39 3.32
N LYS A 265 13.90 -22.40 3.55
CA LYS A 265 15.35 -22.61 3.48
C LYS A 265 15.82 -23.61 4.53
N PHE A 266 15.29 -23.50 5.74
CA PHE A 266 15.58 -24.45 6.82
C PHE A 266 15.13 -25.86 6.44
N GLN A 267 13.92 -26.01 5.89
CA GLN A 267 13.40 -27.28 5.39
C GLN A 267 14.30 -27.88 4.31
N LEU A 268 14.74 -27.08 3.34
CA LEU A 268 15.59 -27.54 2.24
C LEU A 268 16.97 -28.01 2.73
N VAL A 269 17.57 -27.32 3.71
CA VAL A 269 18.83 -27.77 4.33
C VAL A 269 18.65 -29.10 5.07
N ILE A 270 17.53 -29.28 5.75
CA ILE A 270 17.24 -30.55 6.45
C ILE A 270 17.13 -31.70 5.47
N ASP A 271 16.45 -31.49 4.34
CA ASP A 271 16.17 -32.54 3.36
C ASP A 271 17.39 -32.90 2.50
N THR A 272 18.32 -31.96 2.31
CA THR A 272 19.48 -32.13 1.43
C THR A 272 20.76 -32.55 2.14
N VAL A 273 20.94 -32.18 3.41
CA VAL A 273 22.14 -32.55 4.16
C VAL A 273 21.98 -33.98 4.67
N SER A 274 22.79 -34.91 4.18
CA SER A 274 22.98 -36.22 4.81
C SER A 274 23.73 -36.01 6.12
N TRP A 275 22.99 -35.74 7.20
CA TRP A 275 23.55 -35.49 8.52
C TRP A 275 24.46 -36.67 8.93
N PRO A 276 25.79 -36.47 9.04
CA PRO A 276 26.71 -37.56 9.29
C PRO A 276 26.53 -38.04 10.73
N ALA A 277 25.77 -39.12 10.94
CA ALA A 277 25.68 -39.94 12.16
C ALA A 277 25.63 -39.23 13.53
N VAL A 278 25.38 -37.92 13.59
CA VAL A 278 24.97 -37.23 14.81
C VAL A 278 23.57 -37.76 15.07
N LYS A 279 23.46 -38.74 15.96
CA LYS A 279 22.17 -39.26 16.44
C LYS A 279 21.29 -38.05 16.68
N ARG A 280 20.27 -37.85 15.84
CA ARG A 280 19.26 -36.81 16.09
C ARG A 280 18.77 -37.09 17.50
N CYS A 281 19.07 -36.20 18.44
CA CYS A 281 18.49 -36.33 19.76
C CYS A 281 16.98 -36.36 19.54
N SER A 282 16.27 -37.32 20.15
CA SER A 282 14.82 -37.46 20.02
C SER A 282 14.08 -36.15 20.28
N ILE A 283 14.68 -35.29 21.12
CA ILE A 283 14.21 -33.94 21.44
C ILE A 283 14.34 -32.97 20.26
N CYS A 284 15.45 -32.99 19.52
CA CYS A 284 15.63 -32.16 18.32
C CYS A 284 14.67 -32.59 17.20
N ASN A 285 14.44 -33.90 17.05
CA ASN A 285 13.48 -34.43 16.07
C ASN A 285 12.04 -34.03 16.43
N ASN A 286 11.61 -34.21 17.69
CA ASN A 286 10.26 -33.79 18.11
C ASN A 286 10.04 -32.28 17.95
N ARG A 287 11.03 -31.46 18.28
CA ARG A 287 10.93 -30.00 18.07
C ARG A 287 10.87 -29.66 16.60
N LEU A 288 11.70 -30.27 15.78
CA LEU A 288 11.67 -30.05 14.34
C LEU A 288 10.30 -30.39 13.75
N GLU A 289 9.72 -31.53 14.13
CA GLU A 289 8.39 -31.93 13.65
C GLU A 289 7.29 -30.99 14.16
N ASN A 290 7.40 -30.47 15.39
CA ASN A 290 6.49 -29.43 15.89
C ASN A 290 6.59 -28.13 15.05
N TRP A 291 7.80 -27.70 14.71
CA TRP A 291 8.01 -26.50 13.89
C TRP A 291 7.51 -26.70 12.45
N LYS A 292 7.77 -27.87 11.85
CA LYS A 292 7.30 -28.23 10.50
C LYS A 292 5.78 -28.27 10.40
N GLY A 293 5.09 -28.79 11.42
CA GLY A 293 3.64 -28.94 11.41
C GLY A 293 2.88 -27.71 11.91
N GLY A 294 3.42 -27.02 12.91
CA GLY A 294 2.73 -25.95 13.65
C GLY A 294 2.74 -24.61 12.93
N LEU A 295 3.93 -24.08 12.62
CA LEU A 295 4.06 -22.71 12.11
C LEU A 295 3.50 -22.52 10.69
N PRO A 296 3.82 -23.36 9.69
CA PRO A 296 3.22 -23.20 8.35
C PRO A 296 1.70 -23.31 8.39
N LYS A 297 1.16 -24.23 9.18
CA LYS A 297 -0.29 -24.38 9.37
C LYS A 297 -0.90 -23.15 10.05
N LEU A 298 -0.23 -22.61 11.06
CA LEU A 298 -0.65 -21.41 11.76
C LEU A 298 -0.64 -20.20 10.83
N PHE A 299 0.44 -19.93 10.10
CA PHE A 299 0.50 -18.82 9.14
C PHE A 299 -0.52 -19.00 8.02
N GLY A 300 -0.69 -20.21 7.49
CA GLY A 300 -1.72 -20.53 6.49
C GLY A 300 -3.16 -20.43 7.01
N SER A 301 -3.37 -20.39 8.33
CA SER A 301 -4.69 -20.19 8.93
C SER A 301 -5.06 -18.72 9.14
N GLN A 302 -4.11 -17.80 8.95
CA GLN A 302 -4.36 -16.37 9.09
C GLN A 302 -5.39 -15.93 8.04
N LYS A 303 -6.51 -15.36 8.50
CA LYS A 303 -7.53 -14.82 7.62
C LYS A 303 -7.04 -13.58 6.91
N ARG A 304 -7.35 -13.50 5.61
CA ARG A 304 -7.21 -12.30 4.80
C ARG A 304 -8.44 -11.42 4.93
N TRP A 305 -8.32 -10.15 4.56
CA TRP A 305 -9.45 -9.22 4.52
C TRP A 305 -10.61 -9.80 3.71
N VAL A 306 -10.31 -10.38 2.55
CA VAL A 306 -11.32 -10.97 1.64
C VAL A 306 -12.09 -12.12 2.28
N ASP A 307 -11.48 -12.86 3.22
CA ASP A 307 -12.14 -13.95 3.93
C ASP A 307 -13.15 -13.45 4.97
N CYS A 308 -13.06 -12.16 5.33
CA CYS A 308 -13.91 -11.53 6.34
C CYS A 308 -15.06 -10.71 5.74
N ILE A 309 -15.15 -10.63 4.40
CA ILE A 309 -16.23 -9.91 3.72
C ILE A 309 -17.54 -10.69 3.91
N LEU A 310 -18.53 -10.05 4.53
CA LEU A 310 -19.88 -10.57 4.65
C LEU A 310 -20.55 -10.62 3.26
N LYS A 311 -20.99 -11.82 2.85
CA LYS A 311 -21.73 -12.04 1.61
C LYS A 311 -23.23 -11.89 1.81
#